data_AF-A0A941GIP3-F1
#
_entry.id   AF-A0A941GIP3-F1
#
_cell.length_a   1.000
_cell.length_b   1.000
_cell.length_c   1.000
_cell.angle_alpha   90.00
_cell.angle_beta   90.00
_cell.angle_gamma   90.00
#
_symmetry.space_group_name_H-M   'P 1'
#
loop_
_entity.id
_entity.type
_entity.pdbx_description
1 polymer ?
#
loop_
_entity_poly.entity_id
_entity_poly.type
_entity_poly.pdbx_seq_one_letter_code
_entity_poly.pdbx_strand_id
1 'polypeptide(L)'
;MEKQIKILVVEDDNDINKLLCDIIRNSDYIPQPAYSGTEALLYLEKREWDMVLLDLMLLGMSGEELLAKISEEMMPVPVMIISAKGEQQTKIDALRTGADDYITKPFDIEEVSARIDSHLRRYRRMSQAPPSKELRYKDIFIDRDSQTVCVNGKALIFTAREYAILTLLLSFPQKVFTKANLFESVWNEKYYGDDNTISVHMSNLRSKLSKANPNEDYIETVWGVGYKLQT
;
A
#
# COMPACT_ATOMS: atom_id res chain seq x y z
N MET A 1 3.32 -26.72 9.46
CA MET A 1 2.39 -26.48 8.34
C MET A 1 2.69 -25.11 7.78
N GLU A 2 2.98 -25.01 6.49
CA GLU A 2 3.11 -23.71 5.83
C GLU A 2 1.76 -22.98 5.88
N LYS A 3 1.77 -21.68 6.15
CA LYS A 3 0.56 -20.86 6.12
C LYS A 3 0.05 -20.85 4.68
N GLN A 4 -1.17 -21.36 4.46
CA GLN A 4 -1.82 -21.28 3.16
C GLN A 4 -2.18 -19.82 2.86
N ILE A 5 -1.81 -19.34 1.67
CA ILE A 5 -2.08 -17.98 1.22
C ILE A 5 -3.51 -17.91 0.70
N LYS A 6 -4.34 -17.03 1.29
CA LYS A 6 -5.74 -16.83 0.90
C LYS A 6 -5.93 -15.51 0.17
N ILE A 7 -6.52 -15.56 -1.02
CA ILE A 7 -6.78 -14.38 -1.86
C ILE A 7 -8.27 -14.25 -2.08
N LEU A 8 -8.83 -13.09 -1.75
CA LEU A 8 -10.23 -12.77 -2.06
C LEU A 8 -10.31 -12.21 -3.48
N VAL A 9 -11.21 -12.73 -4.31
CA VAL A 9 -11.44 -12.29 -5.69
C VAL A 9 -12.83 -11.68 -5.80
N VAL A 10 -12.91 -10.36 -5.98
CA VAL A 10 -14.17 -9.61 -6.06
C VAL A 10 -14.42 -9.20 -7.50
N GLU A 11 -15.30 -9.92 -8.17
CA GLU A 11 -15.62 -9.77 -9.59
C GLU A 11 -17.02 -10.35 -9.85
N ASP A 12 -17.93 -9.56 -10.42
CA ASP A 12 -19.30 -9.96 -10.70
C ASP A 12 -19.45 -10.77 -12.00
N ASP A 13 -18.52 -10.64 -12.94
CA ASP A 13 -18.46 -11.51 -14.12
C ASP A 13 -17.92 -12.91 -13.74
N ASN A 14 -18.77 -13.92 -13.89
CA ASN A 14 -18.44 -15.30 -13.52
C ASN A 14 -17.24 -15.88 -14.27
N ASP A 15 -17.08 -15.53 -15.55
CA ASP A 15 -16.01 -16.09 -16.39
C ASP A 15 -14.67 -15.44 -16.02
N ILE A 16 -14.65 -14.13 -15.79
CA ILE A 16 -13.45 -13.41 -15.32
C ILE A 16 -13.09 -13.87 -13.91
N ASN A 17 -14.07 -13.98 -13.00
CA ASN A 17 -13.85 -14.44 -11.63
C ASN A 17 -13.23 -15.85 -11.61
N LYS A 18 -13.80 -16.76 -12.41
CA LYS A 18 -13.28 -18.11 -12.57
C LYS A 18 -11.87 -18.14 -13.13
N LEU A 19 -11.59 -17.33 -14.16
CA LEU A 19 -10.25 -17.21 -14.72
C LEU A 19 -9.24 -16.75 -13.67
N LEU A 20 -9.54 -15.70 -12.91
CA LEU A 20 -8.68 -15.21 -11.83
C LEU A 20 -8.46 -16.27 -10.74
N CYS A 21 -9.53 -16.98 -10.35
CA CYS A 21 -9.41 -18.09 -9.41
C CYS A 21 -8.50 -19.22 -9.93
N ASP A 22 -8.57 -19.54 -11.22
CA ASP A 22 -7.74 -20.59 -11.82
C ASP A 22 -6.26 -20.16 -11.88
N ILE A 23 -5.98 -18.89 -12.18
CA ILE A 23 -4.62 -18.32 -12.07
C ILE A 23 -4.08 -18.49 -10.66
N ILE A 24 -4.86 -18.11 -9.64
CA ILE A 24 -4.47 -18.19 -8.23
C ILE A 24 -4.21 -19.64 -7.80
N ARG A 25 -5.06 -20.58 -8.21
CA ARG A 25 -4.88 -22.02 -7.91
C ARG A 25 -3.63 -22.59 -8.55
N ASN A 26 -3.32 -22.18 -9.78
CA ASN A 26 -2.12 -22.63 -10.49
C ASN A 26 -0.83 -22.17 -9.80
N SER A 27 -0.90 -21.10 -9.00
CA SER A 27 0.19 -20.60 -8.15
C SER A 27 0.17 -21.20 -6.73
N ASP A 28 -0.56 -22.29 -6.50
CA ASP A 28 -0.72 -22.98 -5.21
C ASP A 28 -1.32 -22.12 -4.08
N TYR A 29 -2.07 -21.08 -4.44
CA TYR A 29 -2.79 -20.22 -3.49
C TYR A 29 -4.28 -20.59 -3.43
N ILE A 30 -4.98 -20.13 -2.38
CA ILE A 30 -6.40 -20.42 -2.16
C ILE A 30 -7.25 -19.21 -2.56
N PRO A 31 -7.97 -19.24 -3.69
CA PRO A 31 -8.92 -18.19 -4.01
C PRO A 31 -10.23 -18.37 -3.25
N GLN A 32 -10.79 -17.26 -2.77
CA GLN A 32 -12.20 -17.15 -2.38
C GLN A 32 -12.89 -16.23 -3.38
N PRO A 33 -13.84 -16.73 -4.20
CA PRO A 33 -14.63 -15.87 -5.06
C PRO A 33 -15.69 -15.10 -4.26
N ALA A 34 -15.93 -13.86 -4.66
CA ALA A 34 -17.07 -13.02 -4.29
C ALA A 34 -17.60 -12.33 -5.54
N TYR A 35 -18.91 -12.38 -5.75
CA TYR A 35 -19.58 -11.92 -6.96
C TYR A 35 -20.28 -10.57 -6.79
N SER A 36 -20.09 -9.93 -5.63
CA SER A 36 -20.62 -8.61 -5.33
C SER A 36 -19.82 -7.93 -4.22
N GLY A 37 -19.90 -6.61 -4.14
CA GLY A 37 -19.22 -5.86 -3.08
C GLY A 37 -19.74 -6.18 -1.67
N THR A 38 -21.03 -6.48 -1.52
CA THR A 38 -21.64 -6.88 -0.24
C THR A 38 -21.17 -8.25 0.23
N GLU A 39 -21.05 -9.22 -0.69
CA GLU A 39 -20.48 -10.53 -0.39
C GLU A 39 -19.00 -10.40 0.02
N ALA A 40 -18.23 -9.56 -0.69
CA ALA A 40 -16.84 -9.30 -0.35
C ALA A 40 -16.69 -8.73 1.08
N LEU A 41 -17.54 -7.77 1.49
CA LEU A 41 -17.52 -7.23 2.85
C LEU A 41 -17.73 -8.31 3.91
N LEU A 42 -18.69 -9.22 3.70
CA LEU A 42 -18.94 -10.33 4.62
C LEU A 42 -17.72 -11.24 4.76
N TYR A 43 -17.01 -11.51 3.67
CA TYR A 43 -15.76 -12.28 3.73
C TYR A 43 -14.64 -11.53 4.41
N LEU A 44 -14.50 -10.23 4.15
CA LEU A 44 -13.46 -9.37 4.73
C LEU A 44 -13.54 -9.29 6.27
N GLU A 45 -14.74 -9.37 6.86
CA GLU A 45 -14.92 -9.42 8.32
C GLU A 45 -14.15 -10.56 9.01
N LYS A 46 -13.86 -11.66 8.31
CA LYS A 46 -13.10 -12.80 8.85
C LYS A 46 -11.62 -12.49 9.09
N ARG A 47 -11.08 -11.41 8.51
CA ARG A 47 -9.70 -10.92 8.68
C ARG A 47 -8.59 -11.97 8.47
N GLU A 48 -8.76 -12.82 7.46
CA GLU A 48 -7.84 -13.94 7.16
C GLU A 48 -7.17 -13.85 5.77
N TRP A 49 -7.26 -12.69 5.12
CA TRP A 49 -6.85 -12.49 3.74
C TRP A 49 -5.40 -12.02 3.63
N ASP A 50 -4.66 -12.63 2.71
CA ASP A 50 -3.29 -12.21 2.37
C ASP A 50 -3.26 -11.24 1.20
N MET A 51 -4.33 -11.18 0.39
CA MET A 51 -4.51 -10.24 -0.73
C MET A 51 -5.98 -10.14 -1.14
N VAL A 52 -6.37 -9.01 -1.71
CA VAL A 52 -7.66 -8.81 -2.39
C VAL A 52 -7.43 -8.43 -3.85
N LEU A 53 -8.08 -9.14 -4.78
CA LEU A 53 -8.27 -8.71 -6.16
C LEU A 53 -9.66 -8.08 -6.28
N LEU A 54 -9.75 -6.89 -6.84
CA LEU A 54 -10.97 -6.09 -6.84
C LEU A 54 -11.26 -5.50 -8.24
N ASP A 55 -12.43 -5.80 -8.81
CA ASP A 55 -12.97 -4.95 -9.88
C ASP A 55 -13.61 -3.69 -9.31
N LEU A 56 -13.41 -2.57 -10.00
CA LEU A 56 -14.10 -1.31 -9.74
C LEU A 56 -15.53 -1.31 -10.30
N MET A 57 -15.77 -2.02 -11.40
CA MET A 57 -17.05 -2.00 -12.12
C MET A 57 -18.04 -3.07 -11.62
N LEU A 58 -18.14 -3.24 -10.31
CA LEU A 58 -19.10 -4.16 -9.70
C LEU A 58 -20.54 -3.65 -9.87
N LEU A 59 -21.47 -4.58 -10.07
CA LEU A 59 -22.89 -4.29 -9.98
C LEU A 59 -23.33 -4.05 -8.52
N GLY A 60 -24.08 -2.97 -8.30
CA GLY A 60 -24.58 -2.59 -6.97
C GLY A 60 -23.61 -1.67 -6.23
N MET A 61 -22.93 -2.19 -5.20
CA MET A 61 -21.88 -1.44 -4.50
C MET A 61 -20.67 -1.32 -5.43
N SER A 62 -20.21 -0.11 -5.69
CA SER A 62 -19.05 0.11 -6.55
C SER A 62 -17.77 -0.44 -5.90
N GLY A 63 -16.81 -0.86 -6.72
CA GLY A 63 -15.53 -1.29 -6.18
C GLY A 63 -14.74 -0.14 -5.58
N GLU A 64 -14.93 1.11 -6.03
CA GLU A 64 -14.35 2.28 -5.36
C GLU A 64 -14.86 2.45 -3.91
N GLU A 65 -16.17 2.26 -3.68
CA GLU A 65 -16.75 2.30 -2.33
C GLU A 65 -16.22 1.16 -1.45
N LEU A 66 -16.09 -0.03 -2.02
CA LEU A 66 -15.52 -1.19 -1.32
C LEU A 66 -14.05 -0.96 -0.96
N LEU A 67 -13.26 -0.41 -1.89
CA LEU A 67 -11.86 -0.07 -1.65
C LEU A 67 -11.70 0.94 -0.51
N ALA A 68 -12.53 1.99 -0.47
CA ALA A 68 -12.51 2.96 0.60
C ALA A 68 -12.78 2.31 1.97
N LYS A 69 -13.78 1.41 2.05
CA LYS A 69 -14.07 0.63 3.26
C LYS A 69 -12.91 -0.28 3.68
N ILE A 70 -12.28 -0.96 2.73
CA ILE A 70 -11.10 -1.80 3.01
C ILE A 70 -9.97 -0.95 3.59
N SER A 71 -9.70 0.21 2.98
CA SER A 71 -8.64 1.12 3.41
C SER A 71 -8.90 1.75 4.79
N GLU A 72 -10.14 2.10 5.11
CA GLU A 72 -10.51 2.79 6.36
C GLU A 72 -10.69 1.84 7.56
N GLU A 73 -11.20 0.62 7.33
CA GLU A 73 -11.73 -0.22 8.42
C GLU A 73 -10.91 -1.50 8.69
N MET A 74 -9.96 -1.85 7.81
CA MET A 74 -9.29 -3.16 7.84
C MET A 74 -7.77 -3.05 8.03
N MET A 75 -7.18 -4.12 8.59
CA MET A 75 -5.73 -4.30 8.63
C MET A 75 -5.13 -4.17 7.22
N PRO A 76 -3.85 -3.78 7.07
CA PRO A 76 -3.31 -3.54 5.76
C PRO A 76 -3.21 -4.90 5.05
N VAL A 77 -4.16 -5.18 4.16
CA VAL A 77 -4.18 -6.30 3.22
C VAL A 77 -3.90 -5.68 1.87
N PRO A 78 -2.94 -6.20 1.09
CA PRO A 78 -2.64 -5.63 -0.20
C PRO A 78 -3.85 -5.76 -1.15
N VAL A 79 -4.24 -4.67 -1.79
CA VAL A 79 -5.35 -4.65 -2.76
C VAL A 79 -4.83 -4.38 -4.15
N MET A 80 -5.10 -5.29 -5.09
CA MET A 80 -4.85 -5.11 -6.51
C MET A 80 -6.15 -4.93 -7.25
N ILE A 81 -6.25 -3.84 -8.01
CA ILE A 81 -7.41 -3.56 -8.84
C ILE A 81 -7.26 -4.21 -10.21
N ILE A 82 -8.35 -4.77 -10.72
CA ILE A 82 -8.44 -5.31 -12.08
C ILE A 82 -9.70 -4.76 -12.73
N SER A 83 -9.59 -3.81 -13.67
CA SER A 83 -10.78 -3.16 -14.24
C SER A 83 -10.58 -2.71 -15.69
N ALA A 84 -11.67 -2.60 -16.46
CA ALA A 84 -11.63 -2.09 -17.84
C ALA A 84 -11.56 -0.55 -17.91
N LYS A 85 -11.69 0.14 -16.77
CA LYS A 85 -11.68 1.61 -16.68
C LYS A 85 -10.27 2.18 -16.85
N GLY A 86 -9.75 2.14 -18.08
CA GLY A 86 -8.36 2.46 -18.43
C GLY A 86 -7.98 3.95 -18.46
N GLU A 87 -8.82 4.86 -17.96
CA GLU A 87 -8.45 6.27 -17.90
C GLU A 87 -7.33 6.50 -16.88
N GLN A 88 -6.28 7.22 -17.30
CA GLN A 88 -5.12 7.54 -16.45
C GLN A 88 -5.53 8.19 -15.12
N GLN A 89 -6.61 8.97 -15.12
CA GLN A 89 -7.18 9.60 -13.94
C GLN A 89 -7.75 8.58 -12.95
N THR A 90 -8.48 7.57 -13.45
CA THR A 90 -9.04 6.48 -12.62
C THR A 90 -7.94 5.67 -11.94
N LYS A 91 -6.85 5.38 -12.66
CA LYS A 91 -5.69 4.68 -12.08
C LYS A 91 -5.04 5.48 -10.95
N ILE A 92 -4.93 6.78 -11.12
CA ILE A 92 -4.39 7.69 -10.08
C ILE A 92 -5.31 7.71 -8.86
N ASP A 93 -6.62 7.82 -9.07
CA ASP A 93 -7.59 7.91 -7.98
C ASP A 93 -7.75 6.58 -7.22
N ALA A 94 -7.68 5.45 -7.92
CA ALA A 94 -7.58 4.12 -7.32
C ALA A 94 -6.38 3.95 -6.37
N LEU A 95 -5.20 4.40 -6.81
CA LEU A 95 -3.98 4.39 -5.99
C LEU A 95 -4.07 5.40 -4.83
N ARG A 96 -4.83 6.50 -4.97
CA ARG A 96 -5.14 7.44 -3.87
C ARG A 96 -6.05 6.82 -2.82
N THR A 97 -7.05 6.05 -3.22
CA THR A 97 -8.02 5.45 -2.29
C THR A 97 -7.46 4.24 -1.53
N GLY A 98 -6.25 3.78 -1.88
CA GLY A 98 -5.47 2.84 -1.07
C GLY A 98 -5.10 1.53 -1.74
N ALA A 99 -5.33 1.37 -3.05
CA ALA A 99 -4.84 0.21 -3.79
C ALA A 99 -3.31 0.20 -3.91
N ASP A 100 -2.72 -1.00 -3.86
CA ASP A 100 -1.28 -1.20 -4.01
C ASP A 100 -0.87 -1.44 -5.47
N ASP A 101 -1.82 -1.82 -6.35
CA ASP A 101 -1.60 -1.99 -7.79
C ASP A 101 -2.89 -1.90 -8.61
N TYR A 102 -2.73 -1.75 -9.92
CA TYR A 102 -3.82 -1.64 -10.88
C TYR A 102 -3.46 -2.31 -12.22
N ILE A 103 -4.32 -3.22 -12.67
CA ILE A 103 -4.25 -3.91 -13.97
C ILE A 103 -5.49 -3.53 -14.80
N THR A 104 -5.28 -3.17 -16.07
CA THR A 104 -6.37 -2.89 -17.02
C THR A 104 -6.88 -4.18 -17.67
N LYS A 105 -8.20 -4.33 -17.85
CA LYS A 105 -8.79 -5.36 -18.72
C LYS A 105 -8.75 -4.89 -20.20
N PRO A 106 -8.50 -5.78 -21.17
CA PRO A 106 -8.10 -7.19 -21.01
C PRO A 106 -6.66 -7.30 -20.49
N PHE A 107 -6.38 -8.34 -19.71
CA PHE A 107 -5.08 -8.57 -19.07
C PHE A 107 -4.44 -9.89 -19.53
N ASP A 108 -3.11 -9.95 -19.41
CA ASP A 108 -2.35 -11.17 -19.62
C ASP A 108 -2.32 -12.02 -18.34
N ILE A 109 -2.48 -13.35 -18.48
CA ILE A 109 -2.49 -14.29 -17.36
C ILE A 109 -1.15 -14.28 -16.61
N GLU A 110 -0.04 -14.23 -17.34
CA GLU A 110 1.30 -14.20 -16.76
C GLU A 110 1.53 -12.88 -16.02
N GLU A 111 1.00 -11.76 -16.53
CA GLU A 111 1.07 -10.46 -15.86
C GLU A 111 0.36 -10.49 -14.49
N VAL A 112 -0.88 -10.99 -14.44
CA VAL A 112 -1.65 -11.10 -13.20
C VAL A 112 -0.92 -11.97 -12.19
N SER A 113 -0.44 -13.15 -12.59
CA SER A 113 0.31 -14.06 -11.72
C SER A 113 1.57 -13.42 -11.17
N ALA A 114 2.39 -12.82 -12.04
CA ALA A 114 3.66 -12.21 -11.64
C ALA A 114 3.47 -11.05 -10.64
N ARG A 115 2.40 -10.25 -10.82
CA ARG A 115 2.07 -9.16 -9.89
C ARG A 115 1.58 -9.70 -8.55
N ILE A 116 0.70 -10.71 -8.54
CA ILE A 116 0.25 -11.37 -7.30
C ILE A 116 1.47 -11.86 -6.50
N ASP A 117 2.38 -12.60 -7.14
CA ASP A 117 3.60 -13.11 -6.50
C ASP A 117 4.51 -11.99 -5.98
N SER A 118 4.61 -10.89 -6.74
CA SER A 118 5.42 -9.74 -6.35
C SER A 118 4.89 -9.06 -5.09
N HIS A 119 3.57 -8.84 -5.01
CA HIS A 119 2.93 -8.22 -3.85
C HIS A 119 2.98 -9.13 -2.64
N LEU A 120 2.62 -10.40 -2.78
CA LEU A 120 2.69 -11.37 -1.69
C LEU A 120 4.11 -11.53 -1.16
N ARG A 121 5.14 -11.61 -2.03
CA ARG A 121 6.54 -11.67 -1.61
C ARG A 121 6.96 -10.42 -0.86
N ARG A 122 6.55 -9.23 -1.33
CA ARG A 122 6.84 -7.95 -0.67
C ARG A 122 6.19 -7.91 0.71
N TYR A 123 4.91 -8.28 0.79
CA TYR A 123 4.14 -8.29 2.03
C TYR A 123 4.64 -9.34 3.03
N ARG A 124 5.05 -10.51 2.54
CA ARG A 124 5.63 -11.59 3.35
C ARG A 124 7.02 -11.25 3.88
N ARG A 125 7.88 -10.61 3.07
CA ARG A 125 9.17 -10.07 3.55
C ARG A 125 8.98 -9.01 4.64
N MET A 126 7.92 -8.22 4.54
CA MET A 126 7.57 -7.21 5.54
C MET A 126 6.95 -7.79 6.82
N SER A 127 6.31 -8.97 6.76
CA SER A 127 5.61 -9.60 7.90
C SER A 127 6.39 -10.75 8.55
N GLN A 128 7.37 -11.37 7.88
CA GLN A 128 8.17 -12.50 8.40
C GLN A 128 9.61 -12.16 8.74
N ALA A 129 10.16 -11.03 8.28
CA ALA A 129 11.41 -10.52 8.85
C ALA A 129 11.05 -9.70 10.10
N PRO A 130 11.76 -9.84 11.25
CA PRO A 130 11.77 -8.75 12.21
C PRO A 130 12.13 -7.49 11.42
N PRO A 131 11.45 -6.35 11.64
CA PRO A 131 11.76 -5.12 10.93
C PRO A 131 13.27 -4.95 10.92
N SER A 132 13.87 -4.87 9.72
CA SER A 132 15.33 -4.77 9.60
C SER A 132 15.80 -3.71 10.58
N LYS A 133 16.69 -4.10 11.50
CA LYS A 133 17.23 -3.19 12.52
C LYS A 133 17.81 -1.94 11.87
N GLU A 134 18.32 -2.10 10.65
CA GLU A 134 18.84 -1.04 9.82
C GLU A 134 17.93 -0.80 8.61
N LEU A 135 17.53 0.46 8.38
CA LEU A 135 16.95 0.90 7.11
C LEU A 135 17.96 1.78 6.37
N ARG A 136 18.11 1.57 5.07
CA ARG A 136 19.01 2.36 4.21
C ARG A 136 18.27 2.83 2.98
N TYR A 137 18.46 4.10 2.64
CA TYR A 137 17.93 4.67 1.40
C TYR A 137 18.81 5.84 0.96
N LYS A 138 19.42 5.74 -0.22
CA LYS A 138 20.52 6.62 -0.63
C LYS A 138 21.57 6.68 0.49
N ASP A 139 21.89 7.87 0.98
CA ASP A 139 22.79 8.15 2.11
C ASP A 139 22.07 8.29 3.46
N ILE A 140 20.76 8.02 3.53
CA ILE A 140 20.02 7.88 4.79
C ILE A 140 20.26 6.50 5.39
N PHE A 141 20.57 6.48 6.68
CA PHE A 141 20.68 5.31 7.53
C PHE A 141 19.80 5.49 8.78
N ILE A 142 18.98 4.50 9.11
CA ILE A 142 18.21 4.46 10.37
C ILE A 142 18.57 3.18 11.10
N ASP A 143 19.00 3.28 12.35
CA ASP A 143 19.07 2.18 13.29
C ASP A 143 17.83 2.24 14.19
N ARG A 144 16.97 1.23 14.09
CA ARG A 144 15.67 1.17 14.76
C ARG A 144 15.77 0.78 16.24
N ASP A 145 16.83 0.08 16.64
CA ASP A 145 17.05 -0.34 18.03
C ASP A 145 17.48 0.87 18.86
N SER A 146 18.37 1.70 18.31
CA SER A 146 18.84 2.94 18.93
C SER A 146 18.01 4.17 18.59
N GLN A 147 17.05 4.05 17.66
CA GLN A 147 16.26 5.14 17.07
C GLN A 147 17.13 6.28 16.52
N THR A 148 18.31 5.95 15.98
CA THR A 148 19.23 6.94 15.42
C THR A 148 19.05 7.07 13.91
N VAL A 149 19.16 8.29 13.41
CA VAL A 149 19.10 8.60 11.98
C VAL A 149 20.37 9.33 11.57
N CYS A 150 21.05 8.82 10.55
CA CYS A 150 22.21 9.45 9.95
C CYS A 150 21.95 9.75 8.48
N VAL A 151 22.40 10.91 7.99
CA VAL A 151 22.38 11.27 6.57
C VAL A 151 23.78 11.72 6.18
N ASN A 152 24.34 11.10 5.14
CA ASN A 152 25.72 11.32 4.73
C ASN A 152 26.73 11.16 5.89
N GLY A 153 26.49 10.16 6.74
CA GLY A 153 27.30 9.88 7.94
C GLY A 153 27.11 10.84 9.12
N LYS A 154 26.25 11.85 9.01
CA LYS A 154 25.96 12.82 10.10
C LYS A 154 24.68 12.44 10.83
N ALA A 155 24.75 12.29 12.15
CA ALA A 155 23.58 12.05 12.99
C ALA A 155 22.65 13.27 13.00
N LEU A 156 21.35 13.03 12.87
CA LEU A 156 20.29 14.03 12.86
C LEU A 156 19.24 13.70 13.92
N ILE A 157 18.69 14.75 14.52
CA ILE A 157 17.64 14.63 15.54
C ILE A 157 16.29 14.91 14.91
N PHE A 158 15.40 13.92 15.01
CA PHE A 158 14.01 14.02 14.58
C PHE A 158 13.08 13.97 15.80
N THR A 159 11.93 14.62 15.69
CA THR A 159 10.84 14.39 16.65
C THR A 159 10.28 12.97 16.46
N ALA A 160 9.56 12.44 17.45
CA ALA A 160 8.96 11.11 17.36
C ALA A 160 8.08 10.94 16.11
N ARG A 161 7.32 11.98 15.74
CA ARG A 161 6.45 11.97 14.55
C ARG A 161 7.26 12.02 13.26
N GLU A 162 8.27 12.88 13.17
CA GLU A 162 9.14 12.93 11.99
C GLU A 162 9.91 11.61 11.78
N TYR A 163 10.43 11.03 12.86
CA TYR A 163 11.10 9.73 12.84
C TYR A 163 10.14 8.63 12.36
N ALA A 164 8.92 8.60 12.89
CA ALA A 164 7.91 7.63 12.49
C ALA A 164 7.52 7.77 11.01
N ILE A 165 7.31 8.98 10.52
CA ILE A 165 7.04 9.25 9.09
C ILE A 165 8.20 8.76 8.22
N LEU A 166 9.45 9.14 8.56
CA LEU A 166 10.62 8.76 7.79
C LEU A 166 10.81 7.23 7.77
N THR A 167 10.71 6.58 8.93
CA THR A 167 10.81 5.13 9.08
C THR A 167 9.73 4.42 8.27
N LEU A 168 8.51 4.94 8.27
CA LEU A 168 7.40 4.40 7.48
C LEU A 168 7.70 4.51 5.99
N LEU A 169 8.12 5.69 5.50
CA LEU A 169 8.49 5.87 4.09
C LEU A 169 9.64 4.94 3.66
N LEU A 170 10.70 4.81 4.46
CA LEU A 170 11.85 3.93 4.18
C LEU A 170 11.50 2.45 4.27
N SER A 171 10.49 2.08 5.05
CA SER A 171 10.01 0.69 5.11
C SER A 171 9.24 0.30 3.83
N PHE A 172 8.74 1.28 3.06
CA PHE A 172 7.94 1.07 1.85
C PHE A 172 8.36 2.01 0.72
N PRO A 173 9.60 1.91 0.19
CA PRO A 173 10.20 2.92 -0.67
C PRO A 173 9.51 3.16 -2.02
N GLN A 174 8.69 2.21 -2.48
CA GLN A 174 7.91 2.34 -3.73
C GLN A 174 6.43 2.66 -3.49
N LYS A 175 5.98 2.80 -2.23
CA LYS A 175 4.57 3.07 -1.92
C LYS A 175 4.31 4.57 -1.91
N VAL A 176 3.19 4.97 -2.50
CA VAL A 176 2.63 6.31 -2.31
C VAL A 176 1.74 6.29 -1.08
N PHE A 177 2.02 7.15 -0.11
CA PHE A 177 1.21 7.32 1.07
C PHE A 177 0.31 8.54 0.91
N THR A 178 -0.99 8.36 1.05
CA THR A 178 -1.91 9.48 1.16
C THR A 178 -1.74 10.18 2.51
N LYS A 179 -2.25 11.41 2.62
CA LYS A 179 -2.21 12.14 3.90
C LYS A 179 -2.95 11.37 5.01
N ALA A 180 -4.12 10.80 4.69
CA ALA A 180 -4.90 9.98 5.61
C ALA A 180 -4.10 8.76 6.06
N ASN A 181 -3.62 7.93 5.13
CA ASN A 181 -2.87 6.71 5.48
C ASN A 181 -1.60 7.03 6.28
N LEU A 182 -0.89 8.12 5.95
CA LEU A 182 0.28 8.55 6.70
C LEU A 182 -0.09 8.99 8.11
N PHE A 183 -1.19 9.73 8.27
CA PHE A 183 -1.70 10.16 9.58
C PHE A 183 -2.08 8.94 10.42
N GLU A 184 -2.94 8.07 9.91
CA GLU A 184 -3.45 6.94 10.69
C GLU A 184 -2.33 5.96 11.07
N SER A 185 -1.35 5.76 10.17
CA SER A 185 -0.18 4.90 10.46
C SER A 185 0.74 5.49 11.53
N VAL A 186 0.90 6.81 11.57
CA VAL A 186 1.86 7.47 12.48
C VAL A 186 1.21 7.88 13.79
N TRP A 187 -0.05 8.35 13.77
CA TRP A 187 -0.82 8.78 14.93
C TRP A 187 -1.58 7.64 15.60
N ASN A 188 -1.86 6.55 14.88
CA ASN A 188 -2.70 5.44 15.35
C ASN A 188 -4.10 5.92 15.77
N GLU A 189 -4.62 6.90 15.04
CA GLU A 189 -5.91 7.56 15.25
C GLU A 189 -6.57 7.75 13.89
N LYS A 190 -7.91 7.76 13.86
CA LYS A 190 -8.67 8.01 12.63
C LYS A 190 -8.41 9.40 12.08
N TYR A 191 -8.33 9.51 10.76
CA TYR A 191 -8.14 10.79 10.10
C TYR A 191 -9.47 11.54 9.92
N TYR A 192 -9.56 12.75 10.47
CA TYR A 192 -10.77 13.60 10.38
C TYR A 192 -10.62 14.81 9.42
N GLY A 193 -9.56 14.84 8.60
CA GLY A 193 -9.41 15.85 7.54
C GLY A 193 -8.57 17.09 7.88
N ASP A 194 -7.81 17.11 8.99
CA ASP A 194 -6.84 18.19 9.22
C ASP A 194 -5.51 17.95 8.49
N ASP A 195 -5.49 18.36 7.23
CA ASP A 195 -4.36 18.24 6.29
C ASP A 195 -3.08 18.98 6.75
N ASN A 196 -3.20 19.95 7.66
CA ASN A 196 -2.08 20.82 8.02
C ASN A 196 -1.04 20.12 8.88
N THR A 197 -1.46 19.21 9.77
CA THR A 197 -0.55 18.54 10.71
C THR A 197 0.52 17.72 9.98
N ILE A 198 0.12 16.92 8.98
CA ILE A 198 1.06 16.14 8.16
C ILE A 198 1.98 17.05 7.34
N SER A 199 1.42 18.11 6.77
CA SER A 199 2.17 19.04 5.92
C SER A 199 3.30 19.74 6.69
N VAL A 200 3.06 20.12 7.96
CA VAL A 200 4.08 20.72 8.84
C VAL A 200 5.20 19.74 9.15
N HIS A 201 4.86 18.51 9.57
CA HIS A 201 5.88 17.49 9.86
C HIS A 201 6.69 17.12 8.61
N MET A 202 6.04 17.03 7.45
CA MET A 202 6.72 16.75 6.18
C MET A 202 7.67 17.87 5.76
N SER A 203 7.25 19.13 5.94
CA SER A 203 8.09 20.30 5.66
C SER A 203 9.34 20.32 6.56
N ASN A 204 9.16 20.09 7.87
CA ASN A 204 10.27 20.01 8.81
C ASN A 204 11.22 18.85 8.50
N LEU A 205 10.67 17.68 8.17
CA LEU A 205 11.43 16.50 7.78
C LEU A 205 12.31 16.79 6.55
N ARG A 206 11.73 17.34 5.48
CA ARG A 206 12.47 17.74 4.27
C ARG A 206 13.53 18.78 4.56
N SER A 207 13.22 19.79 5.38
CA SER A 207 14.19 20.82 5.77
C SER A 207 15.42 20.23 6.47
N LYS A 208 15.22 19.27 7.38
CA LYS A 208 16.32 18.58 8.07
C LYS A 208 17.15 17.73 7.12
N LEU A 209 16.51 16.98 6.23
CA LEU A 209 17.20 16.14 5.23
C LEU A 209 18.01 16.99 4.25
N SER A 210 17.41 18.05 3.71
CA SER A 210 18.07 18.98 2.78
C SER A 210 19.25 19.72 3.43
N LYS A 211 19.15 20.12 4.70
CA LYS A 211 20.30 20.69 5.44
C LYS A 211 21.46 19.71 5.58
N ALA A 212 21.18 18.41 5.67
CA ALA A 212 22.21 17.39 5.81
C ALA A 212 22.85 17.01 4.47
N ASN A 213 22.06 16.96 3.40
CA ASN A 213 22.51 16.77 2.03
C ASN A 213 21.73 17.68 1.07
N PRO A 214 22.26 18.88 0.76
CA PRO A 214 21.56 19.87 -0.08
C PRO A 214 21.40 19.45 -1.55
N ASN A 215 22.11 18.42 -1.99
CA ASN A 215 22.12 17.96 -3.38
C ASN A 215 21.10 16.85 -3.64
N GLU A 216 20.36 16.41 -2.61
CA GLU A 216 19.43 15.30 -2.71
C GLU A 216 18.05 15.66 -2.18
N ASP A 217 17.05 15.34 -2.99
CA ASP A 217 15.66 15.32 -2.59
C ASP A 217 15.23 13.85 -2.37
N TYR A 218 14.69 13.59 -1.18
CA TYR A 218 14.37 12.21 -0.76
C TYR A 218 12.88 11.90 -0.82
N ILE A 219 12.03 12.92 -0.69
CA ILE A 219 10.59 12.73 -0.53
C ILE A 219 9.89 13.60 -1.56
N GLU A 220 9.19 12.97 -2.50
CA GLU A 220 8.43 13.62 -3.55
C GLU A 220 7.00 13.89 -3.08
N THR A 221 6.46 15.06 -3.42
CA THR A 221 5.02 15.31 -3.28
C THR A 221 4.32 14.82 -4.53
N VAL A 222 3.40 13.87 -4.37
CA VAL A 222 2.51 13.46 -5.45
C VAL A 222 1.26 14.32 -5.34
N TRP A 223 1.14 15.33 -6.20
CA TRP A 223 0.09 16.37 -6.14
C TRP A 223 -1.32 15.75 -6.07
N GLY A 224 -2.10 16.20 -5.08
CA GLY A 224 -3.45 15.69 -4.82
C GLY A 224 -3.53 14.27 -4.25
N VAL A 225 -2.39 13.59 -4.03
CA VAL A 225 -2.33 12.25 -3.42
C VAL A 225 -1.73 12.31 -2.03
N GLY A 226 -0.47 12.76 -1.92
CA GLY A 226 0.33 12.63 -0.70
C GLY A 226 1.83 12.58 -1.01
N TYR A 227 2.54 11.61 -0.44
CA TYR A 227 4.00 11.57 -0.43
C TYR A 227 4.55 10.19 -0.75
N LYS A 228 5.71 10.13 -1.40
CA LYS A 228 6.47 8.90 -1.63
C LYS A 228 7.98 9.19 -1.53
N LEU A 229 8.80 8.16 -1.42
CA LEU A 229 10.25 8.34 -1.62
C LEU A 229 10.56 8.61 -3.09
N GLN A 230 11.51 9.53 -3.31
CA GLN A 230 11.92 9.99 -4.63
C GLN A 230 12.93 9.03 -5.24
N THR A 231 12.45 8.23 -6.20
CA THR A 231 13.21 7.17 -6.87
C THR A 231 14.37 7.71 -7.70
#